data_AF-A0AAW7RZ29-F1
#
_entry.id   AF-A0AAW7RZ29-F1
#
_cell.length_a   1.000
_cell.length_b   1.000
_cell.length_c   1.000
_cell.angle_alpha   90.00
_cell.angle_beta   90.00
_cell.angle_gamma   90.00
#
_symmetry.space_group_name_H-M   'P 1'
#
loop_
_entity.id
_entity.type
_entity.pdbx_description
1 polymer ?
#
loop_
_entity_poly.entity_id
_entity_poly.type
_entity_poly.pdbx_seq_one_letter_code
_entity_poly.pdbx_strand_id
1 'polypeptide(L)' 'LNRFRNLDELQTGLASYIHYYNHDRIKLKLKGLSPVQYRTQP' A
#
# COMPACT_ATOMS: atom_id res chain seq x y z
N LEU A 1 8.96 -13.24 -8.21
CA LEU A 1 7.50 -13.23 -8.53
C LEU A 1 6.78 -13.87 -7.35
N ASN A 2 5.83 -13.17 -6.74
CA ASN A 2 4.95 -13.79 -5.75
C ASN A 2 4.06 -14.81 -6.45
N ARG A 3 4.04 -16.04 -5.94
CA ARG A 3 3.15 -17.10 -6.42
C ARG A 3 2.06 -17.31 -5.38
N PHE A 4 0.83 -17.22 -5.83
CA PHE A 4 -0.36 -17.49 -5.01
C PHE A 4 -0.86 -18.89 -5.35
N ARG A 5 -1.28 -19.65 -4.33
CA ARG A 5 -1.75 -21.03 -4.50
C ARG A 5 -3.23 -21.10 -4.85
N ASN A 6 -3.99 -20.06 -4.49
CA ASN A 6 -5.43 -19.95 -4.73
C ASN A 6 -5.87 -18.47 -4.79
N LEU A 7 -7.14 -18.26 -5.07
CA LEU A 7 -7.74 -16.92 -5.20
C LEU A 7 -7.79 -16.16 -3.87
N ASP A 8 -8.01 -16.84 -2.75
CA ASP A 8 -8.10 -16.20 -1.43
C ASP A 8 -6.75 -15.61 -1.00
N GLU A 9 -5.66 -16.35 -1.24
CA GLU A 9 -4.29 -15.88 -1.03
C GLU A 9 -3.97 -14.68 -1.92
N LEU A 10 -4.40 -14.69 -3.18
CA LEU A 10 -4.24 -13.57 -4.10
C LEU A 10 -5.00 -12.34 -3.61
N GLN A 11 -6.27 -12.50 -3.22
CA GLN A 11 -7.12 -11.41 -2.75
C GLN A 11 -6.55 -10.78 -1.46
N THR A 12 -6.13 -11.62 -0.52
CA THR A 12 -5.48 -11.17 0.73
C THR A 12 -4.18 -10.43 0.42
N GLY A 13 -3.33 -10.99 -0.45
CA GLY A 13 -2.08 -10.35 -0.85
C GLY A 13 -2.29 -9.01 -1.54
N LEU A 14 -3.31 -8.91 -2.41
CA LEU A 14 -3.66 -7.67 -3.10
C LEU A 14 -4.16 -6.60 -2.12
N ALA A 15 -5.05 -6.96 -1.20
CA ALA A 15 -5.55 -6.04 -0.18
C ALA A 15 -4.41 -5.49 0.70
N SER A 16 -3.51 -6.37 1.15
CA SER A 16 -2.32 -5.99 1.92
C SER A 16 -1.40 -5.07 1.12
N TYR A 17 -1.19 -5.36 -0.17
CA TYR A 17 -0.35 -4.51 -1.03
C TYR A 17 -0.96 -3.11 -1.22
N ILE A 18 -2.28 -3.03 -1.45
CA ILE A 18 -3.00 -1.77 -1.58
C ILE A 18 -2.89 -0.96 -0.28
N HIS A 19 -3.06 -1.61 0.88
CA HIS A 19 -2.93 -0.96 2.18
C HIS A 19 -1.52 -0.40 2.37
N TYR A 20 -0.49 -1.24 2.21
CA TYR A 20 0.91 -0.83 2.28
C TYR A 20 1.19 0.37 1.38
N TYR A 21 0.73 0.31 0.12
CA TYR A 21 1.01 1.38 -0.83
C TYR A 21 0.37 2.70 -0.44
N ASN A 22 -0.83 2.70 0.14
CA ASN A 22 -1.57 3.91 0.47
C ASN A 22 -1.24 4.48 1.86
N HIS A 23 -0.97 3.61 2.84
CA HIS A 23 -0.88 3.98 4.25
C HIS A 23 0.54 3.91 4.81
N ASP A 24 1.33 2.93 4.38
CA ASP A 24 2.61 2.63 5.05
C ASP A 24 3.81 3.11 4.24
N ARG A 25 3.66 3.19 2.92
CA ARG A 25 4.75 3.53 2.01
C ARG A 25 5.18 4.98 2.21
N ILE A 26 6.31 5.19 2.87
CA ILE A 26 6.94 6.50 3.02
C ILE A 26 7.66 6.90 1.72
N LYS A 27 7.45 8.13 1.26
CA LYS A 27 8.21 8.74 0.15
C LYS A 27 8.89 10.02 0.61
N LEU A 28 10.19 10.13 0.35
CA LEU A 28 10.97 11.34 0.65
C LEU A 28 10.39 12.59 -0.03
N LYS A 29 9.93 12.47 -1.28
CA LYS A 29 9.26 13.56 -2.00
C LYS A 29 7.95 14.05 -1.37
N LEU A 30 7.34 13.22 -0.51
CA LEU A 30 6.14 13.56 0.25
C LEU A 30 6.48 14.02 1.67
N LYS A 31 7.72 14.47 1.91
CA LYS A 31 8.21 14.91 3.23
C LYS A 31 8.07 13.82 4.31
N GLY A 32 8.23 12.56 3.92
CA GLY A 32 8.09 11.45 4.85
C GLY A 32 6.64 11.00 5.10
N LEU A 33 5.65 11.61 4.47
CA LEU A 33 4.25 11.22 4.59
C LEU A 33 3.92 10.01 3.72
N SER A 34 2.94 9.23 4.16
CA SER A 34 2.30 8.24 3.29
C SER A 34 1.40 8.90 2.25
N PRO A 35 1.03 8.20 1.16
CA PRO A 35 0.21 8.79 0.11
C PRO A 35 -1.14 9.31 0.59
N VAL A 36 -1.80 8.63 1.53
CA VAL A 36 -3.09 9.11 2.07
C VAL A 36 -2.91 10.35 2.94
N GLN A 37 -1.87 10.38 3.79
CA GLN A 37 -1.56 11.54 4.63
C GLN A 37 -1.23 12.78 3.79
N TYR A 38 -0.47 12.58 2.71
CA TYR A 38 -0.13 13.67 1.80
C TYR A 38 -1.36 14.23 1.07
N ARG A 39 -2.32 13.39 0.67
CA ARG A 39 -3.55 13.84 -0.03
C ARG A 39 -4.56 14.54 0.88
N THR A 40 -4.49 14.31 2.18
CA THR A 40 -5.46 14.81 3.17
C THR A 40 -4.95 16.05 3.92
N GLN A 41 -3.86 16.66 3.45
CA GLN A 41 -3.40 17.94 3.98
C GLN A 41 -4.39 19.07 3.65
N PRO A 42 -4.54 20.07 4.56
CA PRO A 42 -5.43 21.22 4.36
C PRO A 42 -4.99 22.16 3.23
#